data_AF-A0A445MEV5-F1
#
_entry.id   AF-A0A445MEV5-F1
#
_cell.length_a   1.000
_cell.length_b   1.000
_cell.length_c   1.000
_cell.angle_alpha   90.00
_cell.angle_beta   90.00
_cell.angle_gamma   90.00
#
_symmetry.space_group_name_H-M   'P 1'
#
loop_
_entity.id
_entity.type
_entity.pdbx_description
1 polymer ?
#
loop_
_entity_poly.entity_id
_entity_poly.type
_entity_poly.pdbx_seq_one_letter_code
_entity_poly.pdbx_strand_id
1 'polypeptide(L)'
;MATAAAGDDGFRALDEASLVEYIKATPALRARLGEQLEGLAIKEVGDGNLNFVYIVTGPAGSFVIKQAIPYVRCIGTSWPLTKERAYFESLALKEHGSLCPNHVPQVYHFDQPLSLIAMRYLEPPHIILRKGLIAGIEYPMLAQHMSDYLARTLFFTSLLYHATIEHRQAGTIVKL
;
A
#
# COMPACT_ATOMS: atom_id res chain seq x y z
N MET A 1 -21.46 10.57 26.55
CA MET A 1 -20.07 11.06 26.49
C MET A 1 -19.17 9.99 27.09
N ALA A 2 -18.37 9.33 26.25
CA ALA A 2 -17.25 8.51 26.69
C ALA A 2 -16.08 8.91 25.79
N THR A 3 -15.27 9.84 26.28
CA THR A 3 -13.96 10.17 25.73
C THR A 3 -13.06 8.96 25.97
N ALA A 4 -12.83 8.15 24.94
CA ALA A 4 -11.73 7.20 24.96
C ALA A 4 -10.43 8.01 25.08
N ALA A 5 -9.67 7.74 26.14
CA ALA A 5 -8.36 8.32 26.33
C ALA A 5 -7.47 7.95 25.13
N ALA A 6 -7.01 8.96 24.38
CA ALA A 6 -5.99 8.79 23.37
C ALA A 6 -4.67 8.52 24.09
N GLY A 7 -4.36 7.24 24.31
CA GLY A 7 -2.97 6.83 24.52
C GLY A 7 -2.18 7.21 23.27
N ASP A 8 -0.95 7.69 23.47
CA ASP A 8 0.01 7.94 22.39
C ASP A 8 0.27 6.61 21.67
N ASP A 9 -0.50 6.35 20.62
CA ASP A 9 -0.41 5.12 19.82
C ASP A 9 0.77 5.16 18.83
N GLY A 10 1.67 6.12 19.02
CA GLY A 10 2.87 6.36 18.22
C GLY A 10 2.59 6.90 16.82
N PHE A 11 1.33 7.19 16.47
CA PHE A 11 0.98 7.68 15.16
C PHE A 11 1.32 9.15 14.96
N ARG A 12 1.92 9.44 13.81
CA ARG A 12 2.03 10.78 13.28
C ARG A 12 1.86 10.74 11.76
N ALA A 13 1.10 11.68 11.21
CA ALA A 13 1.06 11.87 9.77
C ALA A 13 2.44 12.34 9.30
N LEU A 14 2.98 11.71 8.28
CA LEU A 14 4.24 12.09 7.68
C LEU A 14 3.98 13.04 6.51
N ASP A 15 4.87 14.01 6.37
CA ASP A 15 5.04 14.88 5.21
C ASP A 15 6.38 14.56 4.50
N GLU A 16 6.69 15.24 3.41
CA GLU A 16 7.89 14.96 2.62
C GLU A 16 9.18 15.10 3.45
N ALA A 17 9.26 16.10 4.34
CA ALA A 17 10.45 16.34 5.17
C ALA A 17 10.63 15.27 6.25
N SER A 18 9.58 14.97 7.00
CA SER A 18 9.61 13.97 8.07
C SER A 18 9.70 12.53 7.55
N LEU A 19 9.35 12.31 6.28
CA LEU A 19 9.53 11.02 5.60
C LEU A 19 11.01 10.72 5.32
N VAL A 20 11.82 11.73 5.03
CA VAL A 20 13.29 11.56 4.87
C VAL A 20 13.88 10.98 6.15
N GLU A 21 13.54 11.56 7.31
CA GLU A 21 14.06 11.11 8.60
C GLU A 21 13.53 9.72 8.97
N TYR A 22 12.27 9.42 8.65
CA TYR A 22 11.71 8.08 8.81
C TYR A 22 12.46 7.03 7.98
N ILE A 23 12.75 7.34 6.70
CA ILE A 23 13.50 6.45 5.81
C ILE A 23 14.90 6.21 6.36
N LYS A 24 15.62 7.26 6.80
CA LYS A 24 16.95 7.14 7.41
C LYS A 24 16.96 6.27 8.67
N ALA A 25 15.88 6.28 9.43
CA ALA A 25 15.73 5.46 10.63
C ALA A 25 15.29 4.01 10.35
N THR A 26 14.91 3.67 9.10
CA THR A 26 14.33 2.37 8.74
C THR A 26 15.27 1.56 7.84
N PRO A 27 16.02 0.57 8.38
CA PRO A 27 17.03 -0.18 7.60
C PRO A 27 16.49 -0.84 6.33
N ALA A 28 15.27 -1.41 6.40
CA ALA A 28 14.62 -2.05 5.26
C ALA A 28 14.39 -1.11 4.06
N LEU A 29 14.19 0.19 4.33
CA LEU A 29 14.00 1.21 3.29
C LEU A 29 15.33 1.79 2.81
N ARG A 30 16.28 2.02 3.72
CA ARG A 30 17.64 2.47 3.36
C ARG A 30 18.30 1.52 2.37
N ALA A 31 18.26 0.22 2.66
CA ALA A 31 18.86 -0.79 1.80
C ALA A 31 18.33 -0.76 0.35
N ARG A 32 17.12 -0.21 0.12
CA ARG A 32 16.53 -0.05 -1.22
C ARG A 32 17.02 1.18 -1.97
N LEU A 33 17.56 2.18 -1.27
CA LEU A 33 18.07 3.43 -1.84
C LEU A 33 19.60 3.47 -1.91
N GLY A 34 20.27 2.43 -1.38
CA GLY A 34 21.71 2.35 -1.27
C GLY A 34 22.25 3.13 -0.06
N GLU A 35 23.58 3.29 -0.01
CA GLU A 35 24.27 3.97 1.09
C GLU A 35 24.13 5.51 1.01
N GLN A 36 23.83 6.06 -0.17
CA GLN A 36 23.70 7.50 -0.37
C GLN A 36 22.24 7.95 -0.18
N LEU A 37 21.96 8.54 0.98
CA LEU A 37 20.65 9.10 1.35
C LEU A 37 20.55 10.61 1.14
N GLU A 38 21.60 11.23 0.60
CA GLU A 38 21.60 12.63 0.20
C GLU A 38 20.90 12.77 -1.17
N GLY A 39 20.06 13.80 -1.32
CA GLY A 39 19.38 14.07 -2.58
C GLY A 39 18.14 13.21 -2.86
N LEU A 40 17.52 12.61 -1.82
CA LEU A 40 16.23 11.94 -1.98
C LEU A 40 15.17 12.94 -2.47
N ALA A 41 14.51 12.61 -3.57
CA ALA A 41 13.34 13.30 -4.04
C ALA A 41 12.10 12.57 -3.53
N ILE A 42 11.29 13.26 -2.73
CA ILE A 42 10.02 12.75 -2.22
C ILE A 42 8.92 13.65 -2.76
N LYS A 43 7.88 13.04 -3.33
CA LYS A 43 6.73 13.76 -3.85
C LYS A 43 5.44 13.07 -3.45
N GLU A 44 4.53 13.80 -2.83
CA GLU A 44 3.16 13.33 -2.65
C GLU A 44 2.41 13.33 -3.99
N VAL A 45 1.81 12.20 -4.34
CA VAL A 45 1.14 11.96 -5.63
C VAL A 45 -0.24 11.30 -5.47
N GLY A 46 -0.76 11.20 -4.25
CA GLY A 46 -2.05 10.58 -4.00
C GLY A 46 -3.17 11.37 -4.65
N ASP A 47 -3.72 10.84 -5.73
CA ASP A 47 -4.94 11.33 -6.39
C ASP A 47 -6.21 10.58 -5.93
N GLY A 48 -6.07 9.77 -4.87
CA GLY A 48 -7.14 8.97 -4.27
C GLY A 48 -7.78 9.61 -3.03
N ASN A 49 -8.89 9.01 -2.60
CA ASN A 49 -9.78 9.61 -1.60
C ASN A 49 -9.33 9.44 -0.13
N LEU A 50 -8.46 8.47 0.18
CA LEU A 50 -8.30 7.97 1.56
C LEU A 50 -6.93 8.21 2.20
N ASN A 51 -5.83 8.12 1.44
CA ASN A 51 -4.50 7.95 2.00
C ASN A 51 -3.50 8.92 1.35
N PHE A 52 -2.39 9.20 2.02
CA PHE A 52 -1.23 9.85 1.41
C PHE A 52 -0.39 8.82 0.67
N VAL A 53 0.11 9.17 -0.51
CA VAL A 53 0.98 8.31 -1.32
C VAL A 53 2.17 9.15 -1.78
N TYR A 54 3.36 8.72 -1.38
CA TYR A 54 4.62 9.38 -1.70
C TYR A 54 5.43 8.50 -2.65
N ILE A 55 5.92 9.07 -3.75
CA ILE A 55 7.01 8.46 -4.52
C ILE A 55 8.30 8.94 -3.90
N VAL A 56 9.16 7.98 -3.55
CA VAL A 56 10.51 8.21 -3.06
C VAL A 56 11.48 7.78 -4.15
N THR A 57 12.34 8.69 -4.58
CA THR A 57 13.37 8.45 -5.58
C THR A 57 14.73 8.79 -4.98
N GLY A 58 15.65 7.84 -5.00
CA GLY A 58 17.04 8.04 -4.65
C GLY A 58 17.97 7.62 -5.79
N PRO A 59 19.29 7.83 -5.65
CA PRO A 59 20.26 7.53 -6.70
C PRO A 59 20.31 6.05 -7.10
N ALA A 60 20.08 5.13 -6.15
CA ALA A 60 20.19 3.69 -6.40
C ALA A 60 18.85 2.98 -6.59
N GLY A 61 17.72 3.68 -6.45
CA GLY A 61 16.41 3.03 -6.53
C GLY A 61 15.24 3.93 -6.15
N SER A 62 14.05 3.36 -6.27
CA SER A 62 12.77 4.04 -6.03
C SER A 62 11.79 3.11 -5.31
N PHE A 63 10.87 3.70 -4.54
CA PHE A 63 9.73 2.99 -3.98
C PHE A 63 8.58 3.94 -3.66
N VAL A 64 7.42 3.37 -3.34
CA VAL A 64 6.25 4.11 -2.89
C VAL A 64 6.08 3.93 -1.39
N ILE A 65 5.74 5.00 -0.69
CA ILE A 65 5.19 4.95 0.67
C ILE A 65 3.72 5.33 0.61
N LYS A 66 2.87 4.52 1.25
CA LYS A 66 1.46 4.79 1.44
C LYS A 66 1.15 4.84 2.93
N GLN A 67 0.53 5.91 3.39
CA GLN A 67 0.15 6.07 4.80
C GLN A 67 -1.35 6.28 4.94
N ALA A 68 -1.99 5.47 5.80
CA ALA A 68 -3.37 5.67 6.19
C ALA A 68 -3.49 6.66 7.35
N ILE A 69 -4.40 7.62 7.22
CA ILE A 69 -4.73 8.63 8.24
C ILE A 69 -6.07 8.31 8.93
N PRO A 70 -6.34 8.79 10.16
CA PRO A 70 -7.52 8.38 10.94
C PRO A 70 -8.85 9.00 10.44
N TYR A 71 -8.94 9.38 9.17
CA TYR A 71 -10.11 9.96 8.51
C TYR A 71 -10.07 9.76 7.00
N VAL A 72 -11.17 10.06 6.31
CA VAL A 72 -11.24 10.06 4.84
C VAL A 72 -10.56 11.32 4.29
N ARG A 73 -9.42 11.17 3.62
CA ARG A 73 -8.58 12.30 3.15
C ARG A 73 -9.33 13.37 2.35
N CYS A 74 -10.20 12.98 1.40
CA CYS A 74 -10.91 13.96 0.57
C CYS A 74 -12.02 14.73 1.28
N ILE A 75 -12.43 14.29 2.49
CA ILE A 75 -13.47 14.93 3.30
C ILE A 75 -12.85 15.68 4.50
N GLY A 76 -11.79 15.12 5.07
CA GLY A 76 -11.11 15.63 6.26
C GLY A 76 -11.60 14.98 7.55
N THR A 77 -11.23 15.57 8.68
CA THR A 77 -11.42 15.01 10.04
C THR A 77 -12.88 14.84 10.45
N SER A 78 -13.83 15.42 9.72
CA SER A 78 -15.27 15.26 9.93
C SER A 78 -15.78 13.86 9.58
N TRP A 79 -15.01 13.05 8.85
CA TRP A 79 -15.33 11.66 8.55
C TRP A 79 -14.23 10.72 9.05
N PRO A 80 -14.30 10.28 10.33
CA PRO A 80 -13.33 9.36 10.91
C PRO A 80 -13.30 8.01 10.17
N LEU A 81 -12.10 7.45 10.02
CA LEU A 81 -11.90 6.13 9.43
C LEU A 81 -10.66 5.49 10.04
N THR A 82 -10.79 4.26 10.54
CA THR A 82 -9.69 3.56 11.21
C THR A 82 -8.46 3.42 10.30
N LYS A 83 -7.29 3.72 10.84
CA LYS A 83 -5.98 3.55 10.17
C LYS A 83 -5.59 2.08 10.02
N GLU A 84 -6.23 1.17 10.78
CA GLU A 84 -6.02 -0.29 10.69
C GLU A 84 -6.26 -0.87 9.29
N ARG A 85 -6.97 -0.15 8.41
CA ARG A 85 -7.08 -0.51 6.99
C ARG A 85 -5.72 -0.72 6.30
N ALA A 86 -4.66 -0.02 6.73
CA ALA A 86 -3.31 -0.25 6.21
C ALA A 86 -2.76 -1.63 6.58
N TYR A 87 -3.13 -2.19 7.74
CA TYR A 87 -2.78 -3.54 8.13
C TYR A 87 -3.39 -4.56 7.16
N PHE A 88 -4.71 -4.50 6.95
CA PHE A 88 -5.39 -5.40 6.01
C PHE A 88 -4.91 -5.22 4.58
N GLU A 89 -4.64 -3.99 4.13
CA GLU A 89 -4.03 -3.74 2.83
C GLU A 89 -2.65 -4.41 2.71
N SER A 90 -1.80 -4.32 3.74
CA SER A 90 -0.49 -4.96 3.72
C SER A 90 -0.58 -6.49 3.66
N LEU A 91 -1.57 -7.09 4.35
CA LEU A 91 -1.81 -8.53 4.32
C LEU A 91 -2.31 -8.96 2.95
N ALA A 92 -3.31 -8.27 2.40
CA ALA A 92 -3.87 -8.57 1.09
C ALA A 92 -2.81 -8.43 -0.02
N LEU A 93 -1.97 -7.38 0.02
CA LEU A 93 -0.87 -7.21 -0.94
C LEU A 93 0.15 -8.35 -0.86
N LYS A 94 0.52 -8.80 0.35
CA LYS A 94 1.45 -9.92 0.54
C LYS A 94 0.84 -11.24 0.09
N GLU A 95 -0.41 -11.50 0.45
CA GLU A 95 -1.13 -12.72 0.09
C GLU A 95 -1.36 -12.80 -1.42
N HIS A 96 -1.97 -11.78 -2.02
CA HIS A 96 -2.20 -11.75 -3.46
C HIS A 96 -0.90 -11.71 -4.24
N GLY A 97 0.14 -11.06 -3.71
CA GLY A 97 1.48 -11.07 -4.31
C GLY A 97 2.17 -12.43 -4.27
N SER A 98 1.89 -13.27 -3.26
CA SER A 98 2.40 -14.64 -3.24
C SER A 98 1.72 -15.53 -4.30
N LEU A 99 0.42 -15.30 -4.52
CA LEU A 99 -0.40 -16.05 -5.47
C LEU A 99 -0.18 -15.58 -6.92
N CYS A 100 0.02 -14.29 -7.14
CA CYS A 100 0.12 -13.66 -8.45
C CYS A 100 1.19 -12.53 -8.47
N PRO A 101 2.48 -12.87 -8.33
CA PRO A 101 3.57 -11.90 -8.13
C PRO A 101 3.78 -10.93 -9.30
N ASN A 102 3.34 -11.30 -10.51
CA ASN A 102 3.47 -10.45 -11.70
C ASN A 102 2.42 -9.32 -11.76
N HIS A 103 1.38 -9.38 -10.93
CA HIS A 103 0.22 -8.47 -11.00
C HIS A 103 -0.03 -7.70 -9.69
N VAL A 104 0.88 -7.81 -8.71
CA VAL A 104 0.80 -7.10 -7.43
C VAL A 104 2.17 -6.50 -7.08
N PRO A 105 2.25 -5.22 -6.66
CA PRO A 105 3.53 -4.64 -6.27
C PRO A 105 4.08 -5.32 -5.00
N GLN A 106 5.37 -5.64 -5.01
CA GLN A 106 6.05 -6.23 -3.86
C GLN A 106 6.01 -5.26 -2.67
N VAL A 107 5.59 -5.75 -1.50
CA VAL A 107 5.69 -5.02 -0.23
C VAL A 107 7.10 -5.16 0.35
N TYR A 108 7.72 -4.04 0.70
CA TYR A 108 9.06 -4.00 1.28
C TYR A 108 9.04 -3.84 2.80
N HIS A 109 8.07 -3.08 3.31
CA HIS A 109 7.98 -2.72 4.72
C HIS A 109 6.54 -2.45 5.11
N PHE A 110 6.19 -2.79 6.35
CA PHE A 110 4.93 -2.38 6.97
C PHE A 110 5.20 -1.95 8.40
N ASP A 111 4.70 -0.77 8.76
CA ASP A 111 4.80 -0.18 10.09
C ASP A 111 3.39 0.03 10.63
N GLN A 112 3.02 -0.79 11.61
CA GLN A 112 1.67 -0.80 12.16
C GLN A 112 1.35 0.47 12.98
N PRO A 113 2.21 0.94 13.91
CA PRO A 113 2.00 2.20 14.62
C PRO A 113 1.72 3.38 13.68
N LEU A 114 2.52 3.53 12.61
CA LEU A 114 2.36 4.60 11.62
C LEU A 114 1.33 4.30 10.53
N SER A 115 0.79 3.09 10.48
CA SER A 115 -0.14 2.63 9.43
C SER A 115 0.41 2.90 8.03
N LEU A 116 1.68 2.52 7.84
CA LEU A 116 2.50 2.85 6.70
C LEU A 116 2.94 1.58 5.97
N ILE A 117 2.78 1.57 4.65
CA ILE A 117 3.25 0.51 3.77
C ILE A 117 4.29 1.10 2.82
N ALA A 118 5.46 0.47 2.71
CA ALA A 118 6.38 0.74 1.62
C ALA A 118 6.33 -0.42 0.61
N MET A 119 6.23 -0.09 -0.68
CA MET A 119 6.05 -1.06 -1.75
C MET A 119 6.76 -0.63 -3.03
N ARG A 120 6.90 -1.57 -3.99
CA ARG A 120 7.49 -1.33 -5.31
C ARG A 120 6.85 -0.11 -5.99
N TYR A 121 7.68 0.81 -6.48
CA TYR A 121 7.20 1.85 -7.39
C TYR A 121 6.91 1.25 -8.77
N LEU A 122 5.69 1.46 -9.26
CA LEU A 122 5.33 1.17 -10.64
C LEU A 122 5.78 2.35 -11.49
N GLU A 123 7.03 2.26 -11.96
CA GLU A 123 7.73 3.33 -12.69
C GLU A 123 7.02 3.69 -14.01
N PRO A 124 7.24 4.92 -14.54
CA PRO A 124 6.76 5.28 -15.86
C PRO A 124 7.17 4.22 -16.90
N PRO A 125 6.28 3.85 -17.83
CA PRO A 125 5.05 4.55 -18.21
C PRO A 125 3.77 4.07 -17.49
N HIS A 126 3.85 3.42 -16.32
CA HIS A 126 2.64 2.96 -15.62
C HIS A 126 1.69 4.13 -15.29
N ILE A 127 0.42 3.95 -15.62
CA ILE A 127 -0.67 4.87 -15.30
C ILE A 127 -1.86 4.09 -14.73
N ILE A 128 -2.74 4.78 -14.01
CA ILE A 128 -4.01 4.21 -13.57
C ILE A 128 -4.84 3.84 -14.81
N LEU A 129 -5.28 2.58 -14.89
CA LEU A 129 -6.04 2.03 -16.02
C LEU A 129 -7.20 2.94 -16.46
N ARG A 130 -7.94 3.52 -15.50
CA ARG A 130 -9.03 4.47 -15.79
C ARG A 130 -8.58 5.64 -16.68
N LYS A 131 -7.40 6.21 -16.42
CA LYS A 131 -6.86 7.33 -17.21
C LYS A 131 -6.54 6.87 -18.64
N GLY A 132 -5.96 5.67 -18.79
CA GLY A 132 -5.68 5.08 -20.10
C GLY A 132 -6.95 4.80 -20.91
N LEU A 133 -7.98 4.24 -20.28
CA LEU A 133 -9.28 3.98 -20.93
C LEU A 133 -9.96 5.29 -21.37
N ILE A 134 -9.94 6.34 -20.55
CA ILE A 134 -10.45 7.67 -20.93
C ILE A 134 -9.71 8.22 -22.16
N ALA A 135 -8.39 7.99 -22.22
CA ALA A 135 -7.55 8.41 -23.34
C ALA A 135 -7.67 7.51 -24.58
N GLY A 136 -8.51 6.46 -24.56
CA GLY A 136 -8.67 5.54 -25.69
C GLY A 136 -7.47 4.62 -25.90
N ILE A 137 -6.64 4.39 -24.88
CA ILE A 137 -5.49 3.48 -24.97
C ILE A 137 -5.97 2.04 -24.92
N GLU A 138 -5.59 1.24 -25.91
CA GLU A 138 -5.80 -0.20 -25.91
C GLU A 138 -4.71 -0.92 -25.10
N TYR A 139 -5.12 -1.90 -24.31
CA TYR A 139 -4.23 -2.74 -23.50
C TYR A 139 -4.41 -4.22 -23.91
N PRO A 140 -3.66 -4.72 -24.90
CA PRO A 140 -3.88 -6.06 -25.49
C PRO A 140 -3.85 -7.20 -24.46
N MET A 141 -3.03 -7.06 -23.42
CA MET A 141 -2.84 -8.06 -22.37
C MET A 141 -3.78 -7.91 -21.17
N LEU A 142 -4.63 -6.87 -21.13
CA LEU A 142 -5.42 -6.54 -19.95
C LEU A 142 -6.35 -7.69 -19.54
N ALA A 143 -7.08 -8.27 -20.50
CA ALA A 143 -7.99 -9.38 -20.22
C ALA A 143 -7.23 -10.58 -19.65
N GLN A 144 -6.09 -10.95 -20.25
CA GLN A 144 -5.28 -12.07 -19.81
C GLN A 144 -4.74 -11.84 -18.38
N HIS A 145 -4.09 -10.70 -18.13
CA HIS A 145 -3.50 -10.38 -16.83
C HIS A 145 -4.55 -10.31 -15.72
N MET A 146 -5.68 -9.64 -15.98
CA MET A 146 -6.75 -9.55 -14.99
C MET A 146 -7.43 -10.89 -14.73
N SER A 147 -7.60 -11.73 -15.76
CA SER A 147 -8.17 -13.07 -15.58
C SER A 147 -7.27 -13.96 -14.73
N ASP A 148 -5.95 -13.92 -14.92
CA ASP A 148 -5.00 -14.68 -14.11
C ASP A 148 -4.98 -14.18 -12.65
N TYR A 149 -4.94 -12.85 -12.45
CA TYR A 149 -5.02 -12.24 -11.12
C TYR A 149 -6.30 -12.67 -10.38
N LEU A 150 -7.47 -12.52 -11.02
CA LEU A 150 -8.75 -12.85 -10.41
C LEU A 150 -8.87 -14.34 -10.12
N ALA A 151 -8.54 -15.20 -11.08
CA ALA A 151 -8.64 -16.65 -10.91
C ALA A 151 -7.77 -17.12 -9.73
N ARG A 152 -6.51 -16.70 -9.68
CA ARG A 152 -5.57 -17.11 -8.62
C ARG A 152 -6.01 -16.59 -7.26
N THR A 153 -6.24 -15.30 -7.14
CA THR A 153 -6.53 -14.67 -5.84
C THR A 153 -7.87 -15.14 -5.27
N LEU A 154 -8.91 -15.28 -6.09
CA LEU A 154 -10.22 -15.74 -5.61
C LEU A 154 -10.25 -17.24 -5.35
N PHE A 155 -9.64 -18.07 -6.21
CA PHE A 155 -9.68 -19.52 -6.03
C PHE A 155 -8.87 -19.96 -4.80
N PHE A 156 -7.60 -19.56 -4.72
CA PHE A 156 -6.70 -20.01 -3.66
C PHE A 156 -7.03 -19.45 -2.28
N THR A 157 -7.86 -18.41 -2.18
CA THR A 157 -8.36 -17.90 -0.88
C THR A 157 -9.78 -18.39 -0.54
N SER A 158 -10.40 -19.22 -1.40
CA SER A 158 -11.74 -19.76 -1.19
C SER A 158 -11.76 -21.09 -0.42
N LEU A 159 -12.95 -21.48 0.03
CA LEU A 159 -13.22 -22.82 0.57
C LEU A 159 -13.09 -23.95 -0.46
N LEU A 160 -12.95 -23.64 -1.76
CA LEU A 160 -12.65 -24.65 -2.78
C LEU A 160 -11.21 -25.16 -2.65
N TYR A 161 -10.33 -24.37 -2.04
CA TYR A 161 -8.92 -24.71 -1.84
C TYR A 161 -8.59 -24.96 -0.37
N HIS A 162 -9.00 -24.06 0.53
CA HIS A 162 -8.67 -24.16 1.95
C HIS A 162 -9.58 -25.11 2.72
N ALA A 163 -8.97 -25.86 3.66
CA ALA A 163 -9.75 -26.48 4.73
C ALA A 163 -10.47 -25.40 5.56
N THR A 164 -11.64 -25.71 6.11
CA THR A 164 -12.48 -24.72 6.83
C THR A 164 -11.77 -24.05 8.02
N ILE A 165 -10.86 -24.76 8.69
CA ILE A 165 -10.06 -24.22 9.80
C ILE A 165 -9.06 -23.18 9.28
N GLU A 166 -8.34 -23.50 8.21
CA GLU A 166 -7.38 -22.60 7.56
C GLU A 166 -8.11 -21.38 6.98
N HIS A 167 -9.25 -21.60 6.32
CA HIS A 167 -10.06 -20.52 5.76
C HIS A 167 -10.60 -19.57 6.83
N ARG A 168 -11.00 -20.08 8.01
CA ARG A 168 -11.41 -19.24 9.14
C ARG A 168 -10.26 -18.37 9.65
N GLN A 169 -9.04 -18.92 9.72
CA GLN A 169 -7.85 -18.18 10.13
C GLN A 169 -7.47 -17.12 9.08
N ALA A 170 -7.51 -17.47 7.80
CA ALA A 170 -7.27 -16.57 6.67
C ALA A 170 -8.35 -15.50 6.50
N GLY A 171 -9.60 -15.77 6.85
CA GLY A 171 -10.72 -14.82 6.82
C GLY A 171 -10.58 -13.62 7.77
N THR A 172 -9.59 -13.66 8.67
CA THR A 172 -9.16 -12.48 9.45
C THR A 172 -8.52 -11.41 8.57
N ILE A 173 -8.07 -11.75 7.36
CA ILE A 173 -7.47 -10.85 6.36
C ILE A 173 -8.55 -10.07 5.58
N VAL A 174 -9.79 -10.59 5.49
CA VAL A 174 -10.84 -10.12 4.57
C VAL A 174 -12.03 -9.47 5.30
N LYS A 175 -11.95 -9.23 6.62
CA LYS A 175 -12.92 -8.37 7.33
C LYS A 175 -12.62 -6.90 7.02
N LEU A 176 -12.94 -6.47 5.80
CA LEU A 176 -13.06 -5.05 5.43
C LEU A 176 -14.46 -4.53 5.79
#